data_AF-A0A529L924-F1
#
_entry.id   AF-A0A529L924-F1
#
_cell.length_a   1.000
_cell.length_b   1.000
_cell.length_c   1.000
_cell.angle_alpha   90.00
_cell.angle_beta   90.00
_cell.angle_gamma   90.00
#
_symmetry.space_group_name_H-M   'P 1'
#
loop_
_entity.id
_entity.type
_entity.pdbx_description
1 polymer ?
#
loop_
_entity_poly.entity_id
_entity_poly.type
_entity_poly.pdbx_seq_one_letter_code
_entity_poly.pdbx_strand_id
1 'polypeptide(L)'
;MTTAPAKAGWRFRQPSVIPGFGLTLGFSLAYLTLIILIPLSGLIWRSAALGWADFWAIATDRRTINALEISFGTAFIAAAVNVVFGTIVAWVL
;
A
#
# COMPACT_ATOMS: atom_id res chain seq x y z
N MET A 1 -23.99 41.16 -0.33
CA MET A 1 -22.57 40.95 0.04
C MET A 1 -22.29 39.45 -0.08
N THR A 2 -21.71 39.03 -1.19
CA THR A 2 -21.50 37.62 -1.54
C THR A 2 -20.08 37.19 -1.20
N THR A 3 -19.90 36.28 -0.24
CA THR A 3 -18.61 35.65 0.06
C THR A 3 -18.43 34.43 -0.83
N ALA A 4 -17.47 34.50 -1.76
CA ALA A 4 -17.07 33.36 -2.60
C ALA A 4 -16.30 32.31 -1.77
N PRO A 5 -16.44 30.99 -2.03
CA PRO A 5 -15.73 29.97 -1.27
C PRO A 5 -14.27 29.86 -1.72
N ALA A 6 -13.35 29.76 -0.76
CA ALA A 6 -11.94 29.52 -1.03
C ALA A 6 -11.74 28.11 -1.62
N LYS A 7 -11.12 28.02 -2.81
CA LYS A 7 -10.73 26.74 -3.41
C LYS A 7 -9.69 26.05 -2.51
N ALA A 8 -10.04 24.89 -1.96
CA ALA A 8 -9.10 24.00 -1.29
C ALA A 8 -8.17 23.35 -2.33
N GLY A 9 -7.08 24.04 -2.67
CA GLY A 9 -6.00 23.47 -3.47
C GLY A 9 -5.17 22.48 -2.64
N TRP A 10 -4.66 21.44 -3.30
CA TRP A 10 -3.71 20.48 -2.75
C TRP A 10 -2.54 21.21 -2.06
N ARG A 11 -2.49 21.14 -0.72
CA ARG A 11 -1.44 21.76 0.09
C ARG A 11 -0.19 20.88 0.07
N PHE A 12 0.56 20.93 -1.04
CA PHE A 12 1.87 20.31 -1.15
C PHE A 12 2.85 20.94 -0.15
N ARG A 13 3.33 20.12 0.79
CA ARG A 13 4.44 20.32 1.74
C ARG A 13 4.51 21.69 2.44
N GLN A 14 4.09 21.71 3.70
CA GLN A 14 4.42 22.81 4.61
C GLN A 14 5.94 22.87 4.84
N PRO A 15 6.59 24.04 4.76
CA PRO A 15 7.99 24.19 5.10
C PRO A 15 8.23 23.77 6.56
N SER A 16 9.18 22.87 6.77
CA SER A 16 9.60 22.47 8.12
C SER A 16 10.32 23.64 8.80
N VAL A 17 9.90 23.95 10.03
CA VAL A 17 10.54 24.94 10.91
C VAL A 17 11.93 24.50 11.38
N ILE A 18 12.28 23.22 11.20
CA ILE A 18 13.60 22.66 11.55
C ILE A 18 14.49 22.63 10.30
N PRO A 19 15.63 23.35 10.29
CA PRO A 19 16.59 23.26 9.20
C PRO A 19 17.10 21.83 9.05
N GLY A 20 17.14 21.32 7.81
CA GLY A 20 17.59 19.95 7.51
C GLY A 20 16.54 18.84 7.62
N PHE A 21 15.34 19.10 8.15
CA PHE A 21 14.28 18.09 8.32
C PHE A 21 13.89 17.38 7.02
N GLY A 22 13.77 18.12 5.91
CA GLY A 22 13.41 17.51 4.62
C GLY A 22 14.47 16.54 4.11
N LEU A 23 15.76 16.84 4.38
CA LEU A 23 16.88 16.00 3.97
C LEU A 23 16.97 14.76 4.86
N THR A 24 16.87 14.91 6.18
CA THR A 24 16.89 13.79 7.12
C THR A 24 15.69 12.87 6.91
N LEU A 25 14.48 13.43 6.76
CA LEU A 25 13.27 12.68 6.45
C LEU A 25 13.38 11.96 5.10
N GLY A 26 13.96 12.60 4.08
CA GLY A 26 14.24 11.98 2.79
C GLY A 26 15.18 10.77 2.92
N PHE A 27 16.27 10.92 3.67
CA PHE A 27 17.20 9.82 3.94
C PHE A 27 16.55 8.69 4.75
N SER A 28 15.79 9.01 5.80
CA SER A 28 15.06 8.01 6.59
C SER A 28 14.07 7.23 5.73
N LEU A 29 13.27 7.91 4.92
CA LEU A 29 12.33 7.26 4.01
C LEU A 29 13.05 6.42 2.95
N ALA A 30 14.12 6.93 2.35
CA ALA A 30 14.91 6.20 1.37
C ALA A 30 15.52 4.94 1.98
N TYR A 31 16.07 5.02 3.18
CA TYR A 31 16.66 3.89 3.89
C TYR A 31 15.61 2.82 4.21
N LEU A 32 14.47 3.20 4.80
CA LEU A 32 13.37 2.28 5.11
C LEU A 32 12.80 1.63 3.83
N THR A 33 12.65 2.41 2.77
CA THR A 33 12.18 1.92 1.47
C THR A 33 13.17 0.92 0.88
N LEU A 34 14.47 1.24 0.91
CA LEU A 34 15.51 0.38 0.35
C LEU A 34 15.59 -0.96 1.08
N ILE A 35 15.45 -0.96 2.41
CA ILE A 35 15.38 -2.20 3.22
C ILE A 35 14.26 -3.12 2.75
N ILE A 36 13.11 -2.58 2.34
CA ILE A 36 11.96 -3.36 1.85
C ILE A 36 12.11 -3.71 0.36
N LEU A 37 12.67 -2.80 -0.45
CA LEU A 37 12.80 -2.99 -1.89
C LEU A 37 13.84 -4.05 -2.26
N ILE A 38 14.94 -4.16 -1.51
CA ILE A 38 15.98 -5.17 -1.76
C ILE A 38 15.42 -6.61 -1.74
N PRO A 39 14.66 -7.06 -0.72
CA PRO A 39 14.10 -8.41 -0.74
C PRO A 39 13.01 -8.58 -1.80
N LEU A 40 12.17 -7.57 -2.02
CA LEU A 40 11.13 -7.63 -3.07
C LEU A 40 11.74 -7.73 -4.47
N SER A 41 12.85 -7.03 -4.75
CA SER A 41 13.53 -7.13 -6.04
C SER A 41 14.13 -8.52 -6.25
N GLY A 42 14.66 -9.14 -5.19
CA GLY A 42 15.11 -10.53 -5.22
C GLY A 42 13.98 -11.53 -5.53
N LEU A 43 12.79 -11.31 -4.98
CA LEU A 43 11.60 -12.11 -5.30
C LEU A 43 11.25 -11.99 -6.78
N ILE A 44 11.15 -10.76 -7.30
CA ILE A 44 10.87 -10.48 -8.72
C ILE A 44 11.92 -11.13 -9.62
N TRP A 45 13.20 -11.01 -9.26
CA TRP A 45 14.31 -11.60 -10.02
C TRP A 45 14.19 -13.13 -10.10
N ARG A 46 13.89 -13.79 -8.98
CA ARG A 46 13.68 -15.24 -8.96
C ARG A 46 12.44 -15.65 -9.76
N SER A 47 11.33 -14.92 -9.64
CA SER A 47 10.12 -15.19 -10.41
C SER A 47 10.34 -15.00 -11.92
N ALA A 48 11.14 -14.02 -12.31
CA ALA A 48 11.50 -13.79 -13.71
C ALA A 48 12.38 -14.91 -14.29
N ALA A 49 13.20 -15.55 -13.45
CA ALA A 49 14.06 -16.66 -13.88
C ALA A 49 13.31 -17.96 -14.23
N LEU A 50 12.05 -18.13 -13.80
CA LEU A 50 11.23 -19.27 -14.19
C LEU A 50 10.80 -19.23 -15.66
N GLY A 51 10.85 -18.06 -16.32
CA GLY A 51 10.32 -17.88 -17.67
C GLY A 51 8.80 -17.64 -17.69
N TRP A 52 8.32 -17.00 -18.76
CA TRP A 52 6.94 -16.51 -18.86
C TRP A 52 5.90 -17.63 -18.85
N ALA A 53 6.19 -18.77 -19.48
CA ALA A 53 5.29 -19.92 -19.56
C ALA A 53 5.10 -20.60 -18.20
N ASP A 54 6.19 -20.88 -17.48
CA ASP A 54 6.13 -21.55 -16.18
C ASP A 54 5.52 -20.64 -15.11
N PHE A 55 5.78 -19.33 -15.17
CA PHE A 55 5.10 -18.36 -14.32
C PHE A 55 3.57 -18.41 -14.51
N TRP A 56 3.09 -18.43 -15.75
CA TRP A 56 1.65 -18.50 -16.03
C TRP A 56 1.05 -19.84 -15.63
N ALA A 57 1.79 -20.94 -15.82
CA ALA A 57 1.37 -22.27 -15.39
C ALA A 57 1.18 -22.33 -13.86
N ILE A 58 2.11 -21.77 -13.09
CA ILE A 58 2.02 -21.70 -11.62
C ILE A 58 0.90 -20.75 -11.18
N ALA A 59 0.78 -19.58 -11.83
CA ALA A 59 -0.24 -18.60 -11.50
C ALA A 59 -1.66 -19.15 -11.73
N THR A 60 -1.84 -19.97 -12.77
CA THR A 60 -3.13 -20.56 -13.14
C THR A 60 -3.32 -21.97 -12.56
N ASP A 61 -2.37 -22.46 -11.76
CA ASP A 61 -2.50 -23.76 -11.11
C ASP A 61 -3.68 -23.73 -10.13
N ARG A 62 -4.38 -24.87 -10.03
CA ARG A 62 -5.61 -24.98 -9.23
C ARG A 62 -5.34 -24.63 -7.77
N ARG A 63 -4.17 -24.99 -7.24
CA ARG A 63 -3.78 -24.67 -5.87
C ARG A 63 -3.58 -23.18 -5.67
N THR A 64 -2.89 -22.52 -6.61
CA THR A 64 -2.61 -21.08 -6.54
C THR A 64 -3.90 -20.28 -6.63
N ILE A 65 -4.80 -20.62 -7.57
CA ILE A 65 -6.09 -19.95 -7.71
C ILE A 65 -6.96 -20.14 -6.46
N ASN A 66 -7.08 -21.38 -5.95
CA ASN A 66 -7.85 -21.62 -4.73
C ASN A 66 -7.26 -20.85 -3.52
N ALA A 67 -5.93 -20.75 -3.43
CA ALA A 67 -5.28 -19.97 -2.37
C ALA A 67 -5.59 -18.47 -2.51
N LEU A 68 -5.54 -17.92 -3.73
CA LEU A 68 -5.90 -16.52 -4.01
C LEU A 68 -7.38 -16.26 -3.69
N GLU A 69 -8.28 -17.16 -4.07
CA GLU A 69 -9.71 -17.06 -3.77
C GLU A 69 -9.96 -17.01 -2.26
N ILE A 70 -9.32 -17.89 -1.49
CA ILE A 70 -9.44 -17.90 -0.04
C ILE A 70 -8.83 -16.61 0.55
N SER A 71 -7.63 -16.21 0.14
CA SER A 71 -6.97 -15.01 0.68
C SER A 71 -7.76 -13.74 0.40
N PHE A 72 -8.16 -13.50 -0.85
CA PHE A 72 -8.92 -12.30 -1.20
C PHE A 72 -10.36 -12.36 -0.68
N GLY A 73 -11.03 -13.51 -0.76
CA GLY A 73 -12.38 -13.69 -0.24
C GLY A 73 -12.47 -13.47 1.27
N THR A 74 -11.53 -14.04 2.03
CA THR A 74 -11.48 -13.83 3.50
C THR A 74 -11.10 -12.39 3.85
N ALA A 75 -10.13 -11.78 3.16
CA ALA A 75 -9.77 -10.38 3.38
C ALA A 75 -10.93 -9.43 3.06
N PHE A 76 -11.72 -9.71 2.01
CA PHE A 76 -12.89 -8.91 1.65
C PHE A 76 -13.98 -9.00 2.72
N ILE A 77 -14.30 -10.20 3.19
CA ILE A 77 -15.26 -10.40 4.28
C ILE A 77 -14.77 -9.69 5.55
N ALA A 78 -13.50 -9.86 5.91
CA ALA A 78 -12.90 -9.19 7.05
C ALA A 78 -12.97 -7.66 6.94
N ALA A 79 -12.69 -7.11 5.75
CA ALA A 79 -12.82 -5.68 5.48
C ALA A 79 -14.27 -5.21 5.60
N ALA A 80 -15.24 -5.94 5.08
CA ALA A 80 -16.67 -5.60 5.20
C ALA A 80 -17.13 -5.59 6.66
N VAL A 81 -16.74 -6.60 7.44
CA VAL A 81 -16.97 -6.65 8.88
C VAL A 81 -16.31 -5.46 9.58
N ASN A 82 -15.04 -5.18 9.26
CA ASN A 82 -14.30 -4.04 9.82
C ASN A 82 -14.94 -2.69 9.45
N VAL A 83 -15.52 -2.54 8.25
CA VAL A 83 -16.26 -1.32 7.90
C VAL A 83 -17.47 -1.15 8.80
N VAL A 84 -18.26 -2.19 9.05
CA VAL A 84 -19.45 -2.07 9.93
C VAL A 84 -19.03 -1.75 11.36
N PHE A 85 -18.22 -2.60 11.98
CA PHE A 85 -17.85 -2.44 13.39
C PHE A 85 -16.85 -1.32 13.63
N GLY A 86 -15.85 -1.18 12.76
CA GLY A 86 -14.86 -0.11 12.85
C GLY A 86 -15.48 1.27 12.69
N THR A 87 -16.51 1.42 11.84
CA THR A 87 -17.26 2.68 11.77
C THR A 87 -17.97 2.97 13.08
N ILE A 88 -18.70 2.00 13.65
CA ILE A 88 -19.39 2.17 14.95
C ILE A 88 -18.39 2.59 16.03
N VAL A 89 -17.25 1.89 16.14
CA VAL A 89 -16.21 2.21 17.13
C VAL A 89 -15.64 3.60 16.92
N ALA A 90 -15.34 3.99 15.67
CA ALA A 90 -14.81 5.31 15.33
C ALA A 90 -15.79 6.47 15.60
N TRP A 91 -17.10 6.20 15.64
CA TRP A 91 -18.12 7.20 16.02
C TRP A 91 -18.32 7.32 17.52
N VAL A 92 -18.07 6.25 18.27
CA VAL A 92 -18.32 6.20 19.72
C VAL A 92 -17.09 6.64 20.52
N LEU A 93 -15.88 6.37 20.02
CA LEU A 93 -14.61 6.78 20.62
C LEU A 93 -14.25 8.23 20.25
#